data_AF-A0A7S1HHK7-F1
#
_entry.id   AF-A0A7S1HHK7-F1
#
_cell.length_a   1.000
_cell.length_b   1.000
_cell.length_c   1.000
_cell.angle_alpha   90.00
_cell.angle_beta   90.00
_cell.angle_gamma   90.00
#
_symmetry.space_group_name_H-M   'P 1'
#
loop_
_entity.id
_entity.type
_entity.pdbx_description
1 polymer ?
#
loop_
_entity_poly.entity_id
_entity_poly.type
_entity_poly.pdbx_seq_one_letter_code
_entity_poly.pdbx_strand_id
1 'polypeptide(L)'
;PLLAALSACEQLGIDDPAKVAAAKEADGKAIGSACRHAMRAIEDCYVLNPKAQKAAVYAGWREMDEYMRENKLEGIAPVVPRPGSVKPKADEDEAAKPAEKSAEKSADKPAEKSGEKSADKAKGR
;
A
#
# COMPACT_ATOMS: atom_id res chain seq x y z
N PRO A 1 34.10 -22.64 23.69
CA PRO A 1 34.89 -23.08 22.50
C PRO A 1 34.10 -23.09 21.18
N LEU A 2 32.83 -23.52 21.14
CA LEU A 2 32.00 -23.51 19.91
C LEU A 2 31.62 -22.10 19.41
N LEU A 3 31.41 -21.14 20.30
CA LEU A 3 31.08 -19.75 19.94
C LEU A 3 32.20 -19.05 19.14
N ALA A 4 33.47 -19.42 19.36
CA ALA A 4 34.61 -18.84 18.64
C ALA A 4 34.71 -19.33 17.18
N ALA A 5 34.13 -20.49 16.89
CA ALA A 5 34.10 -21.02 15.52
C ALA A 5 33.06 -20.30 14.64
N LEU A 6 31.98 -19.76 15.22
CA LEU A 6 30.97 -19.02 14.45
C LEU A 6 31.43 -17.61 14.07
N SER A 7 32.24 -16.93 14.89
CA SER A 7 32.76 -15.61 14.56
C SER A 7 33.99 -15.65 13.64
N ALA A 8 34.66 -16.80 13.53
CA ALA A 8 35.86 -16.95 12.70
C ALA A 8 35.57 -16.84 11.19
N CYS A 9 34.40 -17.25 10.72
CA CYS A 9 34.03 -17.09 9.30
C CYS A 9 33.84 -15.62 8.91
N GLU A 10 33.29 -14.79 9.82
CA GLU A 10 33.13 -13.36 9.58
C GLU A 10 34.49 -12.66 9.45
N GLN A 11 35.48 -13.10 10.23
CA GLN A 11 36.84 -12.53 10.23
C GLN A 11 37.67 -12.95 9.00
N LEU A 12 37.24 -13.99 8.29
CA LEU A 12 37.82 -14.46 7.03
C LEU A 12 37.20 -13.77 5.79
N GLY A 13 36.22 -12.87 5.98
CA GLY A 13 35.58 -12.12 4.89
C GLY A 13 34.69 -12.98 3.96
N ILE A 14 34.36 -14.19 4.39
CA ILE A 14 33.41 -15.07 3.67
C ILE A 14 32.03 -14.77 4.25
N ASP A 15 31.31 -13.89 3.58
CA ASP A 15 29.94 -13.54 3.95
C ASP A 15 29.07 -14.80 3.96
N ASP A 16 28.41 -15.05 5.09
CA ASP A 16 27.52 -16.19 5.21
C ASP A 16 26.33 -16.01 4.25
N PRO A 17 26.02 -16.99 3.39
CA PRO A 17 24.96 -16.83 2.40
C PRO A 17 23.58 -16.59 3.03
N ALA A 18 23.34 -17.07 4.25
CA ALA A 18 22.10 -16.79 4.97
C ALA A 18 22.06 -15.33 5.48
N LYS A 19 23.19 -14.76 5.93
CA LYS A 19 23.28 -13.33 6.25
C LYS A 19 23.02 -12.45 5.03
N VAL A 20 23.62 -12.75 3.89
CA VAL A 20 23.38 -12.00 2.65
C VAL A 20 21.93 -12.10 2.20
N ALA A 21 21.30 -13.28 2.33
CA ALA A 21 19.89 -13.46 2.03
C ALA A 21 18.98 -12.64 2.98
N ALA A 22 19.28 -12.66 4.29
CA ALA A 22 18.57 -11.88 5.30
C ALA A 22 18.73 -10.37 5.07
N ALA A 23 19.93 -9.91 4.71
CA ALA A 23 20.17 -8.50 4.36
C ALA A 23 19.32 -8.07 3.16
N LYS A 24 19.27 -8.88 2.09
CA LYS A 24 18.43 -8.59 0.92
C LYS A 24 16.93 -8.58 1.23
N GLU A 25 16.49 -9.40 2.17
CA GLU A 25 15.11 -9.43 2.65
C GLU A 25 14.78 -8.17 3.46
N ALA A 26 15.67 -7.78 4.37
CA ALA A 26 15.57 -6.53 5.13
C ALA A 26 15.58 -5.30 4.21
N ASP A 27 16.47 -5.26 3.21
CA ASP A 27 16.52 -4.19 2.21
C ASP A 27 15.22 -4.12 1.41
N GLY A 28 14.68 -5.27 1.01
CA GLY A 28 13.39 -5.35 0.33
C GLY A 28 12.27 -4.74 1.17
N LYS A 29 12.16 -5.12 2.44
CA LYS A 29 11.18 -4.56 3.37
C LYS A 29 11.35 -3.05 3.54
N ALA A 30 12.57 -2.57 3.71
CA ALA A 30 12.87 -1.14 3.84
C ALA A 30 12.47 -0.35 2.59
N ILE A 31 12.72 -0.88 1.40
CA ILE A 31 12.29 -0.29 0.13
C ILE A 31 10.76 -0.22 0.09
N GLY A 32 10.08 -1.31 0.43
CA GLY A 32 8.61 -1.41 0.44
C GLY A 32 7.95 -0.39 1.37
N SER A 33 8.46 -0.29 2.60
CA SER A 33 7.94 0.64 3.60
C SER A 33 8.15 2.10 3.18
N ALA A 34 9.35 2.45 2.70
CA ALA A 34 9.65 3.78 2.17
C ALA A 34 8.72 4.13 0.99
N CYS A 35 8.48 3.17 0.11
CA CYS A 35 7.58 3.33 -1.02
C CYS A 35 6.14 3.65 -0.59
N ARG A 36 5.66 2.97 0.46
CA ARG A 36 4.32 3.21 0.98
C ARG A 36 4.22 4.57 1.65
N HIS A 37 5.21 4.93 2.45
CA HIS A 37 5.28 6.24 3.06
C HIS A 37 5.32 7.36 2.01
N ALA A 38 5.94 7.08 0.85
CA ALA A 38 5.94 7.96 -0.30
C ALA A 38 4.64 7.95 -1.12
N MET A 39 3.56 7.33 -0.64
CA MET A 39 2.27 7.22 -1.35
C MET A 39 2.37 6.65 -2.78
N ARG A 40 3.34 5.78 -3.04
CA ARG A 40 3.48 5.10 -4.34
C ARG A 40 2.68 3.80 -4.40
N ALA A 41 2.21 3.48 -5.60
CA ALA A 41 1.70 2.16 -5.91
C ALA A 41 2.84 1.12 -5.85
N ILE A 42 2.53 -0.10 -5.44
CA ILE A 42 3.53 -1.17 -5.32
C ILE A 42 4.21 -1.50 -6.67
N GLU A 43 3.48 -1.36 -7.77
CA GLU A 43 4.02 -1.58 -9.12
C GLU A 43 5.14 -0.58 -9.46
N ASP A 44 5.00 0.69 -9.05
CA ASP A 44 6.06 1.69 -9.21
C ASP A 44 7.34 1.29 -8.45
N CYS A 45 7.17 0.65 -7.29
CA CYS A 45 8.28 0.22 -6.44
C CYS A 45 9.09 -0.91 -7.07
N TYR A 46 8.42 -1.83 -7.78
CA TYR A 46 9.09 -2.89 -8.54
C TYR A 46 9.86 -2.35 -9.73
N VAL A 47 9.32 -1.33 -10.42
CA VAL A 47 9.99 -0.68 -11.55
C VAL A 47 11.22 0.12 -11.07
N LEU A 48 11.11 0.81 -9.93
CA LEU A 48 12.21 1.58 -9.35
C LEU A 48 13.32 0.71 -8.75
N ASN A 49 12.99 -0.51 -8.29
CA ASN A 49 13.91 -1.39 -7.57
C ASN A 49 13.97 -2.79 -8.20
N PRO A 50 14.45 -2.93 -9.44
CA PRO A 50 14.43 -4.22 -10.16
C PRO A 50 15.32 -5.30 -9.54
N LYS A 51 16.28 -4.91 -8.69
CA LYS A 51 17.19 -5.83 -7.97
C LYS A 51 16.63 -6.29 -6.63
N ALA A 52 15.57 -5.66 -6.14
CA ALA A 52 14.98 -6.00 -4.85
C ALA A 52 14.09 -7.25 -4.97
N GLN A 53 14.02 -8.03 -3.89
CA GLN A 53 13.13 -9.18 -3.84
C GLN A 53 11.68 -8.70 -3.72
N LYS A 54 10.87 -8.90 -4.79
CA LYS A 54 9.48 -8.41 -4.83
C LYS A 54 8.64 -8.83 -3.62
N ALA A 55 8.82 -10.06 -3.14
CA ALA A 55 8.10 -10.56 -1.97
C ALA A 55 8.42 -9.74 -0.70
N ALA A 56 9.69 -9.45 -0.46
CA ALA A 56 10.13 -8.64 0.68
C ALA A 56 9.65 -7.19 0.57
N VAL A 57 9.69 -6.61 -0.65
CA VAL A 57 9.15 -5.28 -0.94
C VAL A 57 7.65 -5.20 -0.64
N TYR A 58 6.87 -6.21 -1.05
CA TYR A 58 5.45 -6.25 -0.75
C TYR A 58 5.17 -6.39 0.74
N ALA A 59 5.94 -7.22 1.46
CA ALA A 59 5.82 -7.39 2.90
C ALA A 59 6.01 -6.05 3.63
N GLY A 60 7.12 -5.35 3.37
CA GLY A 60 7.38 -4.05 3.99
C GLY A 60 6.38 -2.96 3.59
N TRP A 61 5.83 -3.01 2.37
CA TRP A 61 4.78 -2.08 1.94
C TRP A 61 3.47 -2.30 2.70
N ARG A 62 3.07 -3.57 2.92
CA ARG A 62 1.86 -3.95 3.67
C ARG A 62 1.98 -3.56 5.15
N GLU A 63 3.12 -3.88 5.77
CA GLU A 63 3.41 -3.53 7.16
C GLU A 63 3.34 -2.01 7.37
N MET A 64 3.93 -1.23 6.45
CA MET A 64 3.88 0.23 6.54
C MET A 64 2.48 0.79 6.23
N ASP A 65 1.69 0.15 5.35
CA ASP A 65 0.30 0.55 5.09
C ASP A 65 -0.55 0.40 6.35
N GLU A 66 -0.47 -0.77 6.98
CA GLU A 66 -1.15 -1.07 8.24
C GLU A 66 -0.74 -0.06 9.31
N TYR A 67 0.56 0.18 9.47
CA TYR A 67 1.08 1.18 10.39
C TYR A 67 0.56 2.59 10.11
N MET A 68 0.57 3.05 8.86
CA MET A 68 0.07 4.37 8.47
C MET A 68 -1.44 4.51 8.73
N ARG A 69 -2.23 3.45 8.52
CA ARG A 69 -3.68 3.42 8.74
C ARG A 69 -4.04 3.44 10.22
N GLU A 70 -3.29 2.69 11.03
CA GLU A 70 -3.48 2.65 12.48
C GLU A 70 -3.06 3.96 13.14
N ASN A 71 -1.97 4.57 12.66
CA ASN A 71 -1.36 5.75 13.29
C ASN A 71 -1.71 7.08 12.59
N LYS A 72 -2.53 7.05 11.53
CA LYS A 72 -2.99 8.24 10.78
C LYS A 72 -1.84 9.13 10.31
N LEU A 73 -0.77 8.51 9.84
CA LEU A 73 0.40 9.22 9.36
C LEU A 73 0.13 9.78 7.96
N GLU A 74 0.61 11.00 7.72
CA GLU A 74 0.60 11.59 6.38
C GLU A 74 1.78 11.06 5.57
N GLY A 75 1.51 10.69 4.32
CA GLY A 75 2.56 10.27 3.40
C GLY A 75 3.23 11.46 2.73
N ILE A 76 4.45 11.27 2.27
CA ILE A 76 5.26 12.31 1.63
C ILE A 76 5.19 12.14 0.12
N ALA A 77 4.81 13.19 -0.61
CA ALA A 77 4.80 13.13 -2.07
C ALA A 77 6.23 12.86 -2.60
N PRO A 78 6.42 11.89 -3.52
CA PRO A 78 7.75 11.60 -4.02
C PRO A 78 8.30 12.73 -4.89
N VAL A 79 9.52 13.17 -4.58
CA VAL A 79 10.26 14.15 -5.41
C VAL A 79 10.93 13.47 -6.61
N VAL A 80 11.27 12.19 -6.49
CA VAL A 80 11.92 11.42 -7.55
C VAL A 80 10.90 11.07 -8.65
N PRO A 81 11.14 11.47 -9.91
CA PRO A 81 10.27 11.14 -11.04
C PRO A 81 10.13 9.63 -11.23
N ARG A 82 9.01 9.20 -11.80
CA ARG A 82 8.89 7.81 -12.27
C ARG A 82 9.81 7.62 -13.49
N PRO A 83 10.44 6.45 -13.66
CA PRO A 83 11.17 6.16 -14.88
C PRO A 83 10.25 6.33 -16.10
N GLY A 84 10.64 7.20 -17.04
CA GLY A 84 9.83 7.50 -18.23
C GLY A 84 8.77 8.59 -18.08
N SER A 85 8.58 9.20 -16.91
CA SER A 85 7.68 10.36 -16.78
C SER A 85 8.37 11.62 -17.32
N VAL A 86 7.97 12.07 -18.51
CA VAL A 86 8.27 13.43 -19.00
C VAL A 86 7.36 14.41 -18.26
N LYS A 87 7.92 15.37 -17.55
CA LYS A 87 7.15 16.36 -16.79
C LYS A 87 6.42 17.29 -17.77
N PRO A 88 5.08 17.42 -17.73
CA PRO A 88 4.41 18.48 -18.46
C PRO A 88 4.92 19.83 -17.94
N LYS A 89 5.21 20.76 -18.84
CA LYS A 89 5.47 22.15 -18.49
C LYS A 89 4.23 22.67 -17.77
N ALA A 90 4.40 23.14 -16.53
CA ALA A 90 3.33 23.78 -15.78
C ALA A 90 3.09 25.17 -16.41
N ASP A 91 1.95 25.35 -17.04
CA ASP A 91 1.35 26.67 -17.21
C ASP A 91 0.69 27.03 -15.87
N GLU A 92 1.12 28.15 -15.30
CA GLU A 92 0.44 28.83 -14.21
C GLU A 92 -0.89 29.38 -14.73
N ASP A 93 -2.05 28.90 -14.23
CA ASP A 93 -3.24 29.75 -14.09
C ASP A 93 -4.32 29.16 -13.15
N GLU A 94 -4.67 29.98 -12.16
CA GLU A 94 -5.94 30.15 -11.41
C GLU A 94 -6.72 29.01 -10.70
N ALA A 95 -6.63 29.08 -9.36
CA ALA A 95 -7.72 29.38 -8.41
C ALA A 95 -8.94 28.43 -8.18
N ALA A 96 -8.98 27.90 -6.95
CA ALA A 96 -10.11 27.81 -6.01
C ALA A 96 -11.47 27.16 -6.40
N LYS A 97 -11.78 26.04 -5.71
CA LYS A 97 -13.12 25.45 -5.40
C LYS A 97 -14.04 26.44 -4.61
N PRO A 98 -15.37 26.20 -4.32
CA PRO A 98 -16.11 24.91 -4.15
C PRO A 98 -17.65 24.82 -4.48
N ALA A 99 -18.14 23.56 -4.59
CA ALA A 99 -19.38 22.91 -4.08
C ALA A 99 -20.84 23.48 -4.12
N GLU A 100 -21.77 22.56 -4.46
CA GLU A 100 -23.15 22.28 -3.94
C GLU A 100 -24.46 22.86 -4.58
N LYS A 101 -25.38 21.90 -4.84
CA LYS A 101 -26.87 21.84 -4.65
C LYS A 101 -27.89 22.55 -5.55
N SER A 102 -28.77 21.74 -6.17
CA SER A 102 -30.22 21.57 -5.83
C SER A 102 -30.89 20.70 -6.93
N ALA A 103 -31.53 19.56 -6.62
CA ALA A 103 -32.96 19.41 -6.24
C ALA A 103 -33.88 20.09 -7.28
N GLU A 104 -34.93 19.52 -7.88
CA GLU A 104 -35.92 18.46 -7.59
C GLU A 104 -36.79 18.44 -8.90
N LYS A 105 -37.52 17.42 -9.39
CA LYS A 105 -38.78 16.87 -8.86
C LYS A 105 -39.60 16.23 -10.00
N SER A 106 -40.10 15.00 -9.75
CA SER A 106 -41.40 14.36 -10.10
C SER A 106 -41.95 14.39 -11.56
N ALA A 107 -42.83 13.51 -12.05
CA ALA A 107 -43.76 12.47 -11.56
C ALA A 107 -43.96 11.46 -12.74
N ASP A 108 -44.61 10.29 -12.72
CA ASP A 108 -45.81 9.81 -12.00
C ASP A 108 -46.00 8.27 -12.26
N LYS A 109 -46.00 7.45 -11.19
CA LYS A 109 -47.01 6.47 -10.69
C LYS A 109 -47.84 5.52 -11.65
N PRO A 110 -48.64 4.51 -11.17
CA PRO A 110 -48.31 3.15 -10.64
C PRO A 110 -49.29 1.98 -11.08
N ALA A 111 -49.12 0.77 -10.53
CA ALA A 111 -50.20 -0.17 -10.10
C ALA A 111 -49.59 -1.29 -9.20
N GLU A 112 -49.85 -1.37 -7.87
CA GLU A 112 -50.92 -2.16 -7.18
C GLU A 112 -50.83 -3.69 -7.47
N LYS A 113 -50.91 -4.67 -6.54
CA LYS A 113 -51.45 -4.74 -5.16
C LYS A 113 -51.17 -6.12 -4.52
N SER A 114 -51.34 -6.18 -3.19
CA SER A 114 -51.62 -7.33 -2.30
C SER A 114 -50.49 -8.34 -2.06
N GLY A 115 -50.00 -8.57 -0.84
CA GLY A 115 -50.69 -8.91 0.43
C GLY A 115 -50.16 -10.30 0.83
N GLU A 116 -49.93 -10.77 2.06
CA GLU A 116 -50.39 -10.47 3.41
C GLU A 116 -49.51 -11.37 4.34
N LYS A 117 -48.87 -10.83 5.39
CA LYS A 117 -49.05 -11.13 6.83
C LYS A 117 -48.41 -12.40 7.45
N SER A 118 -47.62 -12.10 8.49
CA SER A 118 -47.46 -12.77 9.80
C SER A 118 -46.67 -14.09 9.97
N ALA A 119 -45.55 -13.92 10.68
CA ALA A 119 -45.28 -14.41 12.05
C ALA A 119 -45.02 -15.90 12.35
N ASP A 120 -43.94 -16.08 13.10
CA ASP A 120 -43.66 -17.10 14.14
C ASP A 120 -43.38 -18.54 13.70
N LYS A 121 -42.15 -19.04 13.94
CA LYS A 121 -41.84 -19.85 15.14
C LYS A 121 -40.51 -20.60 14.99
N ALA A 122 -39.78 -20.60 16.09
CA ALA A 122 -38.52 -21.28 16.32
C ALA A 122 -38.58 -22.83 16.21
N LYS A 123 -37.37 -23.42 16.12
CA LYS A 123 -36.91 -24.71 16.68
C LYS A 123 -36.53 -25.79 15.65
N GLY A 124 -35.21 -25.95 15.47
CA GLY A 124 -34.45 -27.20 15.56
C GLY A 124 -34.86 -28.39 14.69
N ARG A 125 -33.94 -28.78 13.80
CA ARG A 125 -33.59 -30.18 13.54
C ARG A 125 -32.18 -30.27 12.98
#